data_AF-A0A0A9GJR0-F1
#
_entry.id   AF-A0A0A9GJR0-F1
#
_cell.length_a   1.000
_cell.length_b   1.000
_cell.length_c   1.000
_cell.angle_alpha   90.00
_cell.angle_beta   90.00
_cell.angle_gamma   90.00
#
_symmetry.space_group_name_H-M   'P 1'
#
loop_
_entity.id
_entity.type
_entity.pdbx_description
1 polymer ?
#
loop_
_entity_poly.entity_id
_entity_poly.type
_entity_poly.pdbx_seq_one_letter_code
_entity_poly.pdbx_strand_id
1 'polypeptide(L)'
;MDPRRSISVSSALRYWGCTTQAGGQICGAFGYTEDPSEMHQEVAQKFLPLSFSFLPFLSNDSSADWGRTLSSLSQSTQDQLRNTSTRVYTSVSFDSDRKSVTLFMPGFDKSEIKLYQYRGGSELLIEAGDQRRIIKLPPAIQGKVGAAKFVDRNLIVSIRS
;
A
#
# COMPACT_ATOMS: atom_id res chain seq x y z
N MET A 1 -10.86 9.29 1.14
CA MET A 1 -10.09 10.54 1.03
C MET A 1 -10.77 11.47 0.03
N ASP A 2 -10.45 12.77 0.05
CA ASP A 2 -10.92 13.71 -0.99
C ASP A 2 -10.00 13.59 -2.22
N PRO A 3 -10.46 13.04 -3.36
CA PRO A 3 -9.63 12.85 -4.54
C PRO A 3 -9.25 14.17 -5.23
N ARG A 4 -10.00 15.25 -4.98
CA ARG A 4 -9.78 16.58 -5.59
C ARG A 4 -8.62 17.32 -4.94
N ARG A 5 -8.28 16.97 -3.69
CA ARG A 5 -7.23 17.63 -2.92
C ARG A 5 -5.95 16.80 -2.94
N SER A 6 -4.92 17.33 -3.58
CA SER A 6 -3.60 16.68 -3.67
C SER A 6 -3.06 16.26 -2.30
N ILE A 7 -3.19 17.11 -1.28
CA ILE A 7 -2.75 16.79 0.08
C ILE A 7 -3.51 15.61 0.69
N SER A 8 -4.80 15.46 0.41
CA SER A 8 -5.60 14.32 0.90
C SER A 8 -5.16 13.01 0.25
N VAL A 9 -4.88 13.06 -1.06
CA VAL A 9 -4.33 11.92 -1.81
C VAL A 9 -2.93 11.54 -1.32
N SER A 10 -2.03 12.51 -1.15
CA SER A 10 -0.68 12.28 -0.66
C SER A 10 -0.68 11.71 0.77
N SER A 11 -1.52 12.23 1.66
CA SER A 11 -1.66 11.69 3.02
C SER A 11 -2.17 10.24 3.01
N ALA A 12 -3.15 9.92 2.16
CA ALA A 12 -3.65 8.55 2.04
C ALA A 12 -2.57 7.57 1.52
N LEU A 13 -1.77 7.98 0.54
CA LEU A 13 -0.62 7.20 0.07
C LEU A 13 0.42 7.01 1.18
N ARG A 14 0.74 8.07 1.92
CA ARG A 14 1.69 8.02 3.04
C ARG A 14 1.23 7.08 4.14
N TYR A 15 -0.06 7.10 4.48
CA TYR A 15 -0.63 6.18 5.46
C TYR A 15 -0.61 4.72 4.98
N TRP A 16 -0.90 4.48 3.71
CA TRP A 16 -0.75 3.14 3.13
C TRP A 16 0.69 2.62 3.26
N GLY A 17 1.68 3.47 2.97
CA GLY A 17 3.09 3.19 3.19
C GLY A 17 3.41 2.84 4.65
N CYS A 18 2.98 3.68 5.59
CA CYS A 18 3.15 3.42 7.03
C CYS A 18 2.57 2.09 7.47
N THR A 19 1.31 1.82 7.11
CA THR A 19 0.64 0.58 7.48
C THR A 19 1.37 -0.63 6.91
N THR A 20 1.82 -0.55 5.66
CA THR A 20 2.61 -1.61 5.02
C THR A 20 3.94 -1.84 5.74
N GLN A 21 4.62 -0.78 6.17
CA GLN A 21 5.86 -0.87 6.97
C GLN A 21 5.62 -1.41 8.38
N ALA A 22 4.48 -1.13 8.99
CA ALA A 22 4.08 -1.74 10.26
C ALA A 22 3.69 -3.23 10.12
N GLY A 23 3.65 -3.78 8.89
CA GLY A 23 3.24 -5.16 8.62
C GLY A 23 1.73 -5.34 8.49
N GLY A 24 0.96 -4.25 8.51
CA GLY A 24 -0.48 -4.27 8.25
C GLY A 24 -0.80 -4.50 6.78
N GLN A 25 -2.04 -4.92 6.53
CA GLN A 25 -2.57 -5.16 5.19
C GLN A 25 -3.67 -4.15 4.88
N ILE A 26 -3.63 -3.60 3.67
CA ILE A 26 -4.66 -2.71 3.13
C ILE A 26 -5.25 -3.42 1.91
N CYS A 27 -6.58 -3.56 1.87
CA CYS A 27 -7.29 -4.26 0.80
C CYS A 27 -7.90 -3.33 -0.25
N GLY A 28 -7.99 -2.03 0.04
CA GLY A 28 -8.58 -1.07 -0.87
C GLY A 28 -8.48 0.36 -0.36
N ALA A 29 -8.82 1.30 -1.23
CA ALA A 29 -8.94 2.71 -0.90
C ALA A 29 -10.31 3.23 -1.34
N PHE A 30 -10.83 4.21 -0.60
CA PHE A 30 -12.10 4.85 -0.91
C PHE A 30 -11.92 6.36 -1.07
N GLY A 31 -12.34 6.90 -2.20
CA GLY A 31 -12.55 8.32 -2.41
C GLY A 31 -13.99 8.69 -2.05
N TYR A 32 -14.27 9.96 -1.72
CA TYR A 32 -15.64 10.45 -1.75
C TYR A 32 -15.80 11.46 -2.89
N THR A 33 -16.98 11.51 -3.49
CA THR A 33 -17.33 12.49 -4.52
C THR A 33 -18.76 12.99 -4.35
N GLU A 34 -18.98 14.25 -4.70
CA GLU A 34 -20.31 14.85 -4.82
C GLU A 34 -20.95 14.50 -6.16
N ASP A 35 -20.12 14.32 -7.21
CA ASP A 35 -20.54 13.90 -8.54
C ASP A 35 -19.92 12.54 -8.89
N PRO A 36 -20.71 11.45 -8.99
CA PRO A 36 -20.23 10.13 -9.39
C PRO A 36 -19.64 10.09 -10.81
N SER A 37 -19.93 11.08 -11.66
CA SER A 37 -19.40 11.18 -13.02
C SER A 37 -17.99 11.78 -13.08
N GLU A 38 -17.52 12.45 -12.01
CA GLU A 38 -16.14 12.90 -11.88
C GLU A 38 -15.20 11.70 -11.63
N MET A 39 -14.81 11.03 -12.71
CA MET A 39 -13.81 9.98 -12.67
C MET A 39 -12.41 10.56 -12.48
N HIS A 40 -11.89 10.53 -11.25
CA HIS A 40 -10.48 10.80 -10.97
C HIS A 40 -9.60 9.58 -11.30
N GLN A 41 -9.55 9.18 -12.57
CA GLN A 41 -8.80 8.01 -13.03
C GLN A 41 -7.31 8.10 -12.68
N GLU A 42 -6.72 9.29 -12.75
CA GLU A 42 -5.33 9.52 -12.34
C GLU A 42 -5.08 9.22 -10.85
N VAL A 43 -6.06 9.52 -9.99
CA VAL A 43 -5.98 9.19 -8.56
C VAL A 43 -6.06 7.68 -8.40
N ALA A 44 -6.98 7.00 -9.08
CA ALA A 44 -7.09 5.54 -9.04
C ALA A 44 -5.78 4.84 -9.42
N GLN A 45 -5.08 5.34 -10.45
CA GLN A 45 -3.77 4.81 -10.89
C GLN A 45 -2.71 4.88 -9.79
N LYS A 46 -2.71 5.91 -8.94
CA LYS A 46 -1.77 6.04 -7.81
C LYS A 46 -1.96 4.96 -6.75
N PHE A 47 -3.17 4.40 -6.63
CA PHE A 47 -3.50 3.38 -5.65
C PHE A 47 -3.33 1.96 -6.18
N LEU A 48 -3.04 1.75 -7.47
CA LEU A 48 -2.72 0.40 -7.96
C LEU A 48 -1.61 -0.23 -7.11
N PRO A 49 -1.67 -1.52 -6.74
CA PRO A 49 -2.66 -2.50 -7.21
C PRO A 49 -3.94 -2.58 -6.34
N LEU A 50 -4.13 -1.68 -5.37
CA LEU A 50 -5.36 -1.67 -4.56
C LEU A 50 -6.59 -1.37 -5.41
N SER A 51 -7.70 -2.01 -5.04
CA SER A 51 -9.02 -1.60 -5.53
C SER A 51 -9.33 -0.20 -5.01
N PHE A 52 -9.75 0.67 -5.92
CA PHE A 52 -10.16 2.04 -5.60
C PHE A 52 -11.60 2.25 -6.01
N SER A 53 -12.43 2.68 -5.06
CA SER A 53 -13.86 2.90 -5.28
C SER A 53 -14.28 4.26 -4.71
N PHE A 54 -15.31 4.85 -5.28
CA PHE A 54 -15.91 6.07 -4.73
C PHE A 54 -17.09 5.75 -3.83
N LEU A 55 -17.22 6.55 -2.78
CA LEU A 55 -18.36 6.63 -1.90
C LEU A 55 -19.10 7.96 -2.15
N PRO A 56 -20.44 7.98 -2.06
CA PRO A 56 -21.19 9.22 -2.14
C PRO A 56 -20.81 10.13 -0.97
N PHE A 57 -20.85 11.44 -1.22
CA PHE A 57 -20.75 12.42 -0.15
C PHE A 57 -21.99 12.33 0.75
N LEU A 58 -21.77 12.19 2.06
CA LEU A 58 -22.84 12.14 3.05
C LEU A 58 -22.86 13.46 3.82
N SER A 59 -23.96 14.20 3.68
CA SER A 59 -24.20 15.41 4.46
C SER A 59 -24.33 15.05 5.94
N ASN A 60 -23.68 15.83 6.81
CA ASN A 60 -23.69 15.59 8.25
C ASN A 60 -25.00 16.04 8.93
N ASP A 61 -25.88 16.70 8.17
CA ASP A 61 -27.12 17.29 8.66
C ASP A 61 -28.29 16.32 8.48
N SER A 62 -28.61 15.59 9.56
CA SER A 62 -29.81 14.77 9.80
C SER A 62 -29.97 13.44 9.02
N SER A 63 -30.30 12.38 9.79
CA SER A 63 -30.88 11.10 9.36
C SER A 63 -30.38 10.56 8.01
N ALA A 64 -29.07 10.33 7.86
CA ALA A 64 -28.56 9.65 6.69
C ALA A 64 -29.25 8.28 6.56
N ASP A 65 -30.06 8.11 5.51
CA ASP A 65 -30.68 6.84 5.18
C ASP A 65 -29.58 5.91 4.62
N TRP A 66 -28.88 5.26 5.53
CA TRP A 66 -27.80 4.33 5.23
C TRP A 66 -28.26 3.16 4.37
N GLY A 67 -29.53 2.76 4.47
CA GLY A 67 -30.11 1.72 3.64
C GLY A 67 -30.11 2.14 2.17
N ARG A 68 -30.74 3.27 1.86
CA ARG A 68 -30.76 3.83 0.49
C ARG A 68 -29.36 4.15 -0.01
N THR A 69 -28.51 4.71 0.84
CA THR A 69 -27.13 5.03 0.50
C THR A 69 -26.37 3.78 0.09
N LEU A 70 -26.42 2.71 0.89
CA LEU A 70 -25.72 1.47 0.59
C LEU A 70 -26.26 0.80 -0.68
N SER A 71 -27.58 0.85 -0.90
CA SER A 71 -28.22 0.34 -2.12
C SER A 71 -27.86 1.15 -3.38
N SER A 72 -27.54 2.43 -3.24
CA SER A 72 -27.14 3.30 -4.36
C SER A 72 -25.69 3.14 -4.81
N LEU A 73 -24.87 2.44 -4.03
CA LEU A 73 -23.46 2.19 -4.37
C LEU A 73 -23.35 1.30 -5.60
N SER A 74 -22.32 1.55 -6.42
CA SER A 74 -21.95 0.65 -7.52
C SER A 74 -21.65 -0.77 -7.01
N GLN A 75 -21.89 -1.79 -7.86
CA GLN A 75 -21.60 -3.18 -7.51
C GLN A 75 -20.14 -3.37 -7.08
N SER A 76 -19.17 -2.74 -7.76
CA SER A 76 -17.76 -2.81 -7.41
C SER A 76 -17.46 -2.21 -6.03
N THR A 77 -18.11 -1.10 -5.65
CA THR A 77 -17.97 -0.51 -4.32
C THR A 77 -18.54 -1.44 -3.25
N GLN A 78 -19.70 -2.05 -3.51
CA GLN A 78 -20.32 -3.02 -2.59
C GLN A 78 -19.45 -4.25 -2.40
N ASP A 79 -18.87 -4.79 -3.48
CA ASP A 79 -17.97 -5.95 -3.42
C ASP A 79 -16.69 -5.63 -2.63
N GLN A 80 -16.12 -4.43 -2.82
CA GLN A 80 -14.97 -3.96 -2.05
C GLN A 80 -15.30 -3.84 -0.55
N LEU A 81 -16.47 -3.30 -0.19
CA LEU A 81 -16.92 -3.19 1.21
C LEU A 81 -17.19 -4.56 1.85
N ARG A 82 -17.74 -5.51 1.08
CA ARG A 82 -17.94 -6.89 1.54
C ARG A 82 -16.63 -7.69 1.63
N ASN A 83 -15.52 -7.13 1.15
CA ASN A 83 -14.21 -7.76 1.12
C ASN A 83 -14.22 -9.14 0.46
N THR A 84 -15.09 -9.32 -0.55
CA THR A 84 -15.22 -10.59 -1.29
C THR A 84 -14.04 -10.82 -2.23
N SER A 85 -13.29 -9.77 -2.55
CA SER A 85 -12.01 -9.85 -3.26
C SER A 85 -10.85 -9.92 -2.26
N THR A 86 -10.52 -11.12 -1.79
CA THR A 86 -9.34 -11.42 -0.96
C THR A 86 -8.02 -11.31 -1.74
N ARG A 87 -7.80 -10.20 -2.46
CA ARG A 87 -6.48 -9.88 -3.01
C ARG A 87 -5.60 -9.31 -1.92
N VAL A 88 -5.03 -10.21 -1.14
CA VAL A 88 -4.00 -9.88 -0.15
C VAL A 88 -2.70 -9.65 -0.90
N TYR A 89 -2.29 -8.39 -1.03
CA TYR A 89 -1.00 -8.05 -1.60
C TYR A 89 0.11 -8.29 -0.57
N THR A 90 1.03 -9.20 -0.88
CA THR A 90 2.15 -9.51 0.01
C THR A 90 3.12 -8.33 0.02
N SER A 91 3.36 -7.75 1.20
CA SER A 91 4.28 -6.62 1.37
C SER A 91 5.76 -7.00 1.20
N VAL A 92 6.09 -8.30 1.30
CA VAL A 92 7.45 -8.83 1.19
C VAL A 92 7.40 -10.13 0.40
N SER A 93 8.19 -10.22 -0.66
CA SER A 93 8.37 -11.43 -1.46
C SER A 93 9.83 -11.84 -1.48
N PHE A 94 10.08 -13.14 -1.43
CA PHE A 94 11.42 -13.73 -1.43
C PHE A 94 11.61 -14.55 -2.71
N ASP A 95 12.72 -14.32 -3.39
CA ASP A 95 13.13 -15.04 -4.59
C ASP A 95 14.46 -15.74 -4.29
N SER A 96 14.39 -17.05 -4.08
CA SER A 96 15.56 -17.87 -3.75
C SER A 96 16.51 -18.04 -4.93
N ASP A 97 15.98 -18.14 -6.15
CA ASP A 97 16.77 -18.37 -7.36
C ASP A 97 17.62 -17.14 -7.69
N ARG A 98 17.03 -15.95 -7.56
CA ARG A 98 17.73 -14.68 -7.75
C ARG A 98 18.44 -14.15 -6.51
N LYS A 99 18.32 -14.87 -5.38
CA LYS A 99 18.77 -14.43 -4.05
C LYS A 99 18.37 -12.98 -3.77
N SER A 100 17.09 -12.69 -3.89
CA SER A 100 16.57 -11.33 -3.71
C SER A 100 15.33 -11.29 -2.83
N VAL A 101 15.13 -10.13 -2.20
CA VAL A 101 13.91 -9.82 -1.47
C VAL A 101 13.33 -8.53 -2.05
N THR A 102 12.02 -8.55 -2.28
CA THR A 102 11.27 -7.40 -2.78
C THR A 102 10.31 -6.95 -1.71
N LEU A 103 10.39 -5.69 -1.32
CA LEU A 103 9.47 -5.06 -0.38
C LEU A 103 8.63 -4.02 -1.12
N PHE A 104 7.32 -4.18 -1.04
CA PHE A 104 6.40 -3.19 -1.56
C PHE A 104 6.28 -2.04 -0.55
N MET A 105 6.62 -0.83 -0.99
CA MET A 105 6.75 0.37 -0.17
C MET A 105 6.04 1.56 -0.84
N PRO A 106 4.71 1.53 -0.93
CA PRO A 106 3.93 2.61 -1.53
C PRO A 106 4.01 3.87 -0.68
N GLY A 107 3.83 5.04 -1.32
CA GLY A 107 3.74 6.31 -0.60
C GLY A 107 5.04 6.81 0.04
N PHE A 108 6.18 6.25 -0.36
CA PHE A 108 7.52 6.73 0.02
C PHE A 108 8.35 7.07 -1.20
N ASP A 109 9.14 8.13 -1.06
CA ASP A 109 10.22 8.45 -1.98
C ASP A 109 11.49 7.70 -1.59
N LYS A 110 12.37 7.46 -2.57
CA LYS A 110 13.64 6.74 -2.37
C LYS A 110 14.49 7.35 -1.24
N SER A 111 14.47 8.67 -1.09
CA SER A 111 15.24 9.41 -0.08
C SER A 111 14.77 9.14 1.36
N GLU A 112 13.54 8.67 1.55
CA GLU A 112 12.96 8.39 2.87
C GLU A 112 13.27 6.98 3.36
N ILE A 113 13.81 6.11 2.49
CA ILE A 113 14.00 4.69 2.76
C ILE A 113 15.46 4.43 3.16
N LYS A 114 15.65 3.93 4.38
CA LYS A 114 16.94 3.47 4.87
C LYS A 114 16.95 1.95 5.00
N LEU A 115 18.01 1.33 4.50
CA LEU A 115 18.23 -0.11 4.53
C LEU A 115 19.49 -0.39 5.34
N TYR A 116 19.35 -1.24 6.36
CA TYR A 116 20.46 -1.74 7.16
C TYR A 116 20.44 -3.27 7.16
N GLN A 117 21.63 -3.86 7.26
CA GLN A 117 21.79 -5.31 7.38
C GLN A 117 22.27 -5.66 8.78
N TYR A 118 21.64 -6.65 9.40
CA TYR A 118 21.92 -7.09 10.77
C TYR A 118 22.23 -8.60 10.84
N ARG A 119 22.71 -9.03 12.01
CA ARG A 119 22.89 -10.44 12.39
C ARG A 119 23.61 -11.29 11.34
N GLY A 120 24.75 -10.79 10.86
CA GLY A 120 25.57 -11.50 9.88
C GLY A 120 24.91 -11.70 8.51
N GLY A 121 23.88 -10.93 8.18
CA GLY A 121 23.19 -11.04 6.90
C GLY A 121 21.95 -11.94 6.90
N SER A 122 21.45 -12.31 8.08
CA SER A 122 20.19 -13.04 8.24
C SER A 122 18.95 -12.13 8.34
N GLU A 123 19.15 -10.83 8.58
CA GLU A 123 18.06 -9.87 8.79
C GLU A 123 18.34 -8.55 8.05
N LEU A 124 17.28 -7.96 7.51
CA LEU A 124 17.27 -6.59 7.01
C LEU A 124 16.40 -5.72 7.92
N LEU A 125 16.90 -4.55 8.30
CA LEU A 125 16.10 -3.51 8.96
C LEU A 125 15.81 -2.42 7.93
N ILE A 126 14.53 -2.13 7.76
CA ILE A 126 14.04 -1.04 6.92
C ILE A 126 13.51 0.06 7.82
N GLU A 127 13.97 1.28 7.59
CA GLU A 127 13.36 2.48 8.18
C GLU A 127 12.69 3.29 7.07
N ALA A 128 11.40 3.54 7.23
CA ALA A 128 10.65 4.46 6.39
C ALA A 128 9.40 4.91 7.13
N GLY A 129 9.04 6.18 6.97
CA GLY A 129 7.80 6.71 7.52
C GLY A 129 7.66 6.64 9.04
N ASP A 130 8.75 6.87 9.76
CA ASP A 130 8.87 6.71 11.22
C ASP A 130 8.59 5.29 11.73
N GLN A 131 8.60 4.30 10.83
CA GLN A 131 8.47 2.89 11.15
C GLN A 131 9.81 2.17 10.93
N ARG A 132 10.04 1.14 11.75
CA ARG A 132 11.21 0.26 11.68
C ARG A 132 10.74 -1.18 11.55
N ARG A 133 11.01 -1.81 10.40
CA ARG A 133 10.59 -3.19 10.13
C ARG A 133 11.80 -4.10 9.96
N ILE A 134 11.85 -5.16 10.76
CA ILE A 134 12.83 -6.25 10.59
C ILE A 134 12.23 -7.30 9.65
N ILE A 135 12.95 -7.59 8.56
CA ILE A 135 12.67 -8.68 7.64
C ILE A 135 13.70 -9.79 7.87
N LYS A 136 13.23 -10.94 8.34
CA LYS A 136 14.06 -12.14 8.48
C LYS A 136 14.21 -12.81 7.12
N LEU A 137 15.45 -13.02 6.70
CA LEU A 137 15.75 -13.69 5.44
C LEU A 137 15.71 -15.21 5.63
N PRO A 138 14.98 -15.94 4.75
CA PRO A 138 15.05 -17.40 4.70
C PRO A 138 16.50 -17.88 4.52
N PRO A 139 16.91 -19.01 5.13
CA PRO A 139 18.29 -19.52 5.03
C PRO A 139 18.86 -19.57 3.61
N ALA A 140 18.03 -19.91 2.62
CA ALA A 140 18.41 -20.01 1.21
C ALA A 140 18.94 -18.69 0.60
N ILE A 141 18.59 -17.53 1.17
CA ILE A 141 18.96 -16.20 0.67
C ILE A 141 19.70 -15.34 1.70
N GLN A 142 20.19 -15.93 2.79
CA GLN A 142 21.04 -15.22 3.73
C GLN A 142 22.41 -14.93 3.12
N GLY A 143 23.01 -13.81 3.51
CA GLY A 143 24.29 -13.36 2.96
C GLY A 143 24.43 -11.85 3.04
N LYS A 144 25.45 -11.28 2.38
CA LYS A 144 25.70 -9.84 2.40
C LYS A 144 24.83 -9.11 1.39
N VAL A 145 24.29 -7.93 1.73
CA VAL A 145 23.60 -7.08 0.73
C VAL A 145 24.59 -6.73 -0.37
N GLY A 146 24.27 -7.12 -1.60
CA GLY A 146 25.06 -6.82 -2.78
C GLY A 146 24.65 -5.50 -3.43
N ALA A 147 23.35 -5.30 -3.60
CA ALA A 147 22.79 -4.10 -4.19
C ALA A 147 21.34 -3.90 -3.71
N ALA A 148 20.86 -2.66 -3.75
CA ALA A 148 19.46 -2.33 -3.55
C ALA A 148 19.01 -1.30 -4.58
N LYS A 149 17.79 -1.46 -5.10
CA LYS A 149 17.16 -0.50 -6.02
C LYS A 149 15.73 -0.24 -5.61
N PHE A 150 15.28 0.99 -5.81
CA PHE A 150 13.89 1.39 -5.63
C PHE A 150 13.28 1.71 -7.00
N VAL A 151 12.27 0.95 -7.39
CA VAL A 151 11.60 1.07 -8.69
C VAL A 151 10.15 0.62 -8.55
N ASP A 152 9.21 1.33 -9.19
CA ASP A 152 7.78 0.99 -9.16
C ASP A 152 7.22 0.79 -7.74
N ARG A 153 7.65 1.61 -6.77
CA ARG A 153 7.31 1.52 -5.34
C ARG A 153 7.79 0.24 -4.66
N ASN A 154 8.76 -0.46 -5.24
CA ASN A 154 9.36 -1.65 -4.68
C ASN A 154 10.82 -1.39 -4.34
N LEU A 155 11.22 -1.74 -3.10
CA LEU A 155 12.60 -1.88 -2.71
C LEU A 155 13.04 -3.32 -3.00
N ILE A 156 13.89 -3.48 -4.01
CA ILE A 156 14.46 -4.77 -4.40
C ILE A 156 15.88 -4.83 -3.87
N VAL A 157 16.15 -5.79 -3.00
CA VAL A 157 17.46 -6.02 -2.37
C VAL A 157 18.02 -7.34 -2.88
N SER A 158 19.19 -7.29 -3.52
CA SER A 158 19.93 -8.46 -3.97
C SER A 158 20.96 -8.86 -2.93
N ILE A 159 21.02 -10.15 -2.61
CA ILE A 159 21.93 -10.72 -1.63
C ILE A 159 23.03 -11.51 -2.33
N ARG A 160 24.26 -11.33 -1.87
CA ARG A 160 25.45 -12.08 -2.29
C ARG A 160 25.83 -13.07 -1.21
N SER A 161 26.14 -14.29 -1.62
CA SER A 161 26.84 -15.28 -0.79
C SER A 161 28.29 -14.88 -0.56
#